data_AF-A0A7C6JGY2-F1
#
_entry.id   AF-A0A7C6JGY2-F1
#
_cell.length_a   1.000
_cell.length_b   1.000
_cell.length_c   1.000
_cell.angle_alpha   90.00
_cell.angle_beta   90.00
_cell.angle_gamma   90.00
#
_symmetry.space_group_name_H-M   'P 1'
#
loop_
_entity.id
_entity.type
_entity.pdbx_description
1 polymer ?
#
loop_
_entity_poly.entity_id
_entity_poly.type
_entity_poly.pdbx_seq_one_letter_code
_entity_poly.pdbx_strand_id
1 'polypeptide(L)'
;GIGVSWEVVEALARMVVNGGASGEKYVFDASTQGAVEVDVIRPTCVADIRAELEKMIAEKHVPVYIKDFITAEEAVARYQAAIDFIDKYGHAYISNGPFIMTSLDFTANFVELTANRDEGYPFAPDYWMEQFRSTRLEIEAVDMPAMASRGEDVLVTVFVQAIEYPEKEGEPSEYGNVQVMLITDEKEYELKVDVMRAGTFIAEIPGELTNTLEPGIYTVVAIASAEGAVPSTYTVTIMLY
;
A
#
# COMPACT_ATOMS: atom_id res chain seq x y z
N GLY A 1 -13.86 11.78 -8.23
CA GLY A 1 -13.87 12.78 -7.16
C GLY A 1 -12.44 13.10 -6.81
N ILE A 2 -12.08 14.38 -6.71
CA ILE A 2 -10.73 14.81 -6.36
C ILE A 2 -10.63 14.77 -4.82
N GLY A 3 -9.71 13.97 -4.27
CA GLY A 3 -9.46 13.89 -2.83
C GLY A 3 -8.63 15.08 -2.35
N VAL A 4 -9.30 16.21 -2.08
CA VAL A 4 -8.69 17.45 -1.58
C VAL A 4 -9.43 17.96 -0.34
N SER A 5 -8.85 18.98 0.31
CA SER A 5 -9.44 19.62 1.48
C SER A 5 -10.85 20.18 1.20
N TRP A 6 -11.68 20.27 2.24
CA TRP A 6 -13.09 20.64 2.10
C TRP A 6 -13.29 22.05 1.55
N GLU A 7 -12.36 22.97 1.82
CA GLU A 7 -12.36 24.35 1.32
C GLU A 7 -12.33 24.37 -0.21
N VAL A 8 -11.47 23.54 -0.79
CA VAL A 8 -11.33 23.38 -2.24
C VAL A 8 -12.55 22.67 -2.81
N VAL A 9 -13.05 21.62 -2.14
CA VAL A 9 -14.28 20.93 -2.57
C VAL A 9 -15.48 21.88 -2.63
N GLU A 10 -15.65 22.75 -1.64
CA GLU A 10 -16.71 23.76 -1.63
C GLU A 10 -16.57 24.77 -2.76
N ALA A 11 -15.37 25.31 -2.98
CA ALA A 11 -15.09 26.23 -4.08
C ALA A 11 -15.41 25.59 -5.43
N LEU A 12 -14.98 24.33 -5.65
CA LEU A 12 -15.30 23.57 -6.85
C LEU A 12 -16.81 23.38 -7.04
N ALA A 13 -17.54 23.04 -5.98
CA ALA A 13 -18.99 22.87 -6.05
C ALA A 13 -19.69 24.18 -6.47
N ARG A 14 -19.28 25.31 -5.89
CA ARG A 14 -19.80 26.63 -6.28
C ARG A 14 -19.42 27.03 -7.70
N MET A 15 -18.19 26.74 -8.13
CA MET A 15 -17.74 26.97 -9.51
C MET A 15 -18.52 26.13 -10.54
N VAL A 16 -18.86 24.88 -10.21
CA VAL A 16 -19.68 24.03 -11.10
C VAL A 16 -21.10 24.59 -11.24
N VAL A 17 -21.66 25.19 -10.18
CA VAL A 17 -22.99 25.80 -10.22
C VAL A 17 -22.98 27.17 -10.92
N ASN A 18 -21.99 28.01 -10.62
CA ASN A 18 -21.98 29.43 -10.98
C ASN A 18 -21.07 29.78 -12.16
N GLY A 19 -20.20 28.85 -12.58
CA GLY A 19 -19.09 29.11 -13.50
C GLY A 19 -17.85 29.68 -12.80
N GLY A 20 -16.71 29.59 -13.48
CA GLY A 20 -15.46 30.23 -13.05
C GLY A 20 -15.45 31.74 -13.28
N ALA A 21 -14.56 32.45 -12.58
CA ALA A 21 -14.32 33.87 -12.83
C ALA A 21 -13.79 34.13 -14.26
N SER A 22 -13.11 33.15 -14.86
CA SER A 22 -12.68 33.10 -16.25
C SER A 22 -13.82 33.00 -17.27
N GLY A 23 -15.05 32.69 -16.81
CA GLY A 23 -16.19 32.35 -17.66
C GLY A 23 -16.25 30.88 -18.08
N GLU A 24 -15.30 30.06 -17.63
CA GLU A 24 -15.29 28.63 -17.93
C GLU A 24 -16.43 27.90 -17.19
N LYS A 25 -17.10 26.99 -17.91
CA LYS A 25 -18.16 26.15 -17.36
C LYS A 25 -17.55 24.84 -16.86
N TYR A 26 -17.63 24.63 -15.56
CA TYR A 26 -17.05 23.46 -14.90
C TYR A 26 -18.04 22.33 -14.68
N VAL A 27 -17.54 21.09 -14.66
CA VAL A 27 -18.28 19.87 -14.30
C VAL A 27 -17.40 18.93 -13.48
N PHE A 28 -18.02 18.02 -12.72
CA PHE A 28 -17.32 16.90 -12.05
C PHE A 28 -17.27 15.62 -12.90
N ASP A 29 -17.84 15.66 -14.11
CA ASP A 29 -17.93 14.53 -15.02
C ASP A 29 -17.36 14.94 -16.38
N ALA A 30 -16.20 14.39 -16.72
CA ALA A 30 -15.50 14.59 -17.98
C ALA A 30 -16.33 14.27 -19.23
N SER A 31 -17.41 13.50 -19.12
CA SER A 31 -18.26 13.11 -20.26
C SER A 31 -19.23 14.21 -20.71
N THR A 32 -19.38 15.30 -19.93
CA THR A 32 -20.31 16.37 -20.24
C THR A 32 -19.80 17.26 -21.39
N GLN A 33 -20.49 17.23 -22.53
CA GLN A 33 -20.12 18.06 -23.68
C GLN A 33 -20.29 19.56 -23.39
N GLY A 34 -19.33 20.37 -23.85
CA GLY A 34 -19.38 21.83 -23.73
C GLY A 34 -19.08 22.38 -22.33
N ALA A 35 -18.53 21.55 -21.45
CA ALA A 35 -18.00 21.94 -20.16
C ALA A 35 -16.63 21.29 -19.96
N VAL A 36 -15.88 21.78 -18.98
CA VAL A 36 -14.56 21.28 -18.66
C VAL A 36 -14.54 20.68 -17.27
N GLU A 37 -13.92 19.51 -17.13
CA GLU A 37 -13.77 18.89 -15.82
C GLU A 37 -12.94 19.78 -14.90
N VAL A 38 -13.34 19.88 -13.64
CA VAL A 38 -12.57 20.58 -12.63
C VAL A 38 -11.18 19.97 -12.49
N ASP A 39 -10.15 20.82 -12.40
CA ASP A 39 -8.76 20.41 -12.31
C ASP A 39 -7.99 21.33 -11.37
N VAL A 40 -7.63 20.82 -10.19
CA VAL A 40 -6.97 21.59 -9.12
C VAL A 40 -5.49 21.87 -9.35
N ILE A 41 -4.92 21.45 -10.49
CA ILE A 41 -3.54 21.76 -10.89
C ILE A 41 -3.48 22.58 -12.19
N ARG A 42 -4.57 22.63 -12.97
CA ARG A 42 -4.64 23.42 -14.21
C ARG A 42 -4.71 24.92 -13.91
N PRO A 43 -3.81 25.77 -14.47
CA PRO A 43 -3.69 27.19 -14.10
C PRO A 43 -4.99 28.00 -14.13
N THR A 44 -5.81 27.86 -15.18
CA THR A 44 -7.10 28.58 -15.28
C THR A 44 -8.06 28.18 -14.15
N CYS A 45 -8.14 26.89 -13.85
CA CYS A 45 -9.03 26.38 -12.81
C CYS A 45 -8.51 26.75 -11.42
N VAL A 46 -7.20 26.68 -11.19
CA VAL A 46 -6.57 27.15 -9.94
C VAL A 46 -6.86 28.64 -9.69
N ALA A 47 -6.76 29.49 -10.73
CA ALA A 47 -7.09 30.90 -10.61
C ALA A 47 -8.58 31.12 -10.28
N ASP A 48 -9.48 30.35 -10.89
CA ASP A 48 -10.92 30.39 -10.59
C ASP A 48 -11.24 29.90 -9.17
N ILE A 49 -10.57 28.84 -8.69
CA ILE A 49 -10.69 28.34 -7.31
C ILE A 49 -10.28 29.44 -6.33
N ARG A 50 -9.13 30.07 -6.56
CA ARG A 50 -8.63 31.16 -5.72
C ARG A 50 -9.64 32.32 -5.66
N ALA A 51 -10.19 32.73 -6.82
CA ALA A 51 -11.20 33.78 -6.88
C ALA A 51 -12.50 33.39 -6.16
N GLU A 52 -12.92 32.13 -6.22
CA GLU A 52 -14.11 31.66 -5.49
C GLU A 52 -13.87 31.62 -3.98
N LEU A 53 -12.67 31.22 -3.53
CA LEU A 53 -12.28 31.28 -2.11
C LEU A 53 -12.31 32.73 -1.58
N GLU A 54 -11.86 33.72 -2.37
CA GLU A 54 -11.96 35.14 -2.00
C GLU A 54 -13.41 35.61 -1.81
N LYS A 55 -14.34 35.14 -2.67
CA LYS A 55 -15.78 35.42 -2.50
C LYS A 55 -16.31 34.77 -1.23
N MET A 56 -15.95 33.51 -0.97
CA MET A 56 -16.36 32.78 0.23
C MET A 56 -15.88 33.46 1.52
N ILE A 57 -14.67 34.05 1.51
CA ILE A 57 -14.15 34.90 2.59
C ILE A 57 -15.04 36.14 2.79
N ALA A 58 -15.33 36.87 1.71
CA ALA A 58 -16.13 38.11 1.77
C ALA A 58 -17.56 37.85 2.26
N GLU A 59 -18.13 36.71 1.90
CA GLU A 59 -19.46 36.26 2.32
C GLU A 59 -19.48 35.69 3.75
N LYS A 60 -18.30 35.42 4.35
CA LYS A 60 -18.16 34.60 5.56
C LYS A 60 -18.93 33.29 5.46
N HIS A 61 -18.83 32.66 4.28
CA HIS A 61 -19.60 31.46 3.95
C HIS A 61 -19.22 30.30 4.87
N VAL A 62 -20.23 29.57 5.34
CA VAL A 62 -20.04 28.32 6.08
C VAL A 62 -20.90 27.24 5.42
N PRO A 63 -20.29 26.18 4.86
CA PRO A 63 -21.04 25.15 4.16
C PRO A 63 -22.00 24.41 5.09
N VAL A 64 -23.20 24.10 4.59
CA VAL A 64 -24.28 23.50 5.39
C VAL A 64 -23.88 22.18 6.03
N TYR A 65 -23.01 21.40 5.38
CA TYR A 65 -22.57 20.09 5.86
C TYR A 65 -21.51 20.13 6.96
N ILE A 66 -20.88 21.29 7.22
CA ILE A 66 -19.91 21.48 8.31
C ILE A 66 -20.26 22.59 9.30
N LYS A 67 -21.36 23.32 9.09
CA LYS A 67 -21.73 24.50 9.90
C LYS A 67 -21.85 24.25 11.41
N ASP A 68 -22.08 23.01 11.82
CA ASP A 68 -22.21 22.63 13.23
C ASP A 68 -20.85 22.29 13.87
N PHE A 69 -19.77 22.23 13.07
CA PHE A 69 -18.41 21.88 13.52
C PHE A 69 -17.44 23.04 13.51
N ILE A 70 -17.74 24.12 12.79
CA ILE A 70 -16.86 25.29 12.65
C ILE A 70 -17.65 26.60 12.70
N THR A 71 -16.99 27.65 13.19
CA THR A 71 -17.47 29.03 13.14
C THR A 71 -17.18 29.68 11.78
N ALA A 72 -17.84 30.81 11.52
CA ALA A 72 -17.58 31.59 10.31
C ALA A 72 -16.16 32.15 10.28
N GLU A 73 -15.62 32.56 11.43
CA GLU A 73 -14.24 33.02 11.56
C GLU A 73 -13.23 31.91 11.26
N GLU A 74 -13.48 30.68 11.73
CA GLU A 74 -12.64 29.52 11.41
C GLU A 74 -12.72 29.16 9.92
N ALA A 75 -13.92 29.20 9.31
CA ALA A 75 -14.08 28.98 7.88
C ALA A 75 -13.27 29.99 7.05
N VAL A 76 -13.35 31.28 7.41
CA VAL A 76 -12.58 32.35 6.76
C VAL A 76 -11.07 32.12 6.89
N ALA A 77 -10.59 31.75 8.07
CA ALA A 77 -9.18 31.43 8.28
C ALA A 77 -8.71 30.25 7.42
N ARG A 78 -9.55 29.22 7.28
CA ARG A 78 -9.29 28.05 6.43
C ARG A 78 -9.24 28.42 4.94
N TYR A 79 -10.15 29.26 4.46
CA TYR A 79 -10.11 29.75 3.08
C TYR A 79 -8.85 30.57 2.80
N GLN A 80 -8.44 31.42 3.74
CA GLN A 80 -7.19 32.17 3.62
C GLN A 80 -5.99 31.22 3.55
N ALA A 81 -5.94 30.19 4.40
CA ALA A 81 -4.87 29.19 4.35
C ALA A 81 -4.83 28.42 3.02
N ALA A 82 -5.99 28.14 2.42
CA ALA A 82 -6.06 27.53 1.09
C ALA A 82 -5.55 28.46 -0.01
N ILE A 83 -5.84 29.77 0.06
CA ILE A 83 -5.28 30.78 -0.85
C ILE A 83 -3.76 30.86 -0.68
N ASP A 84 -3.26 30.93 0.56
CA ASP A 84 -1.82 31.01 0.84
C ASP A 84 -1.09 29.76 0.31
N PHE A 85 -1.73 28.59 0.39
CA PHE A 85 -1.20 27.36 -0.20
C PHE A 85 -1.12 27.45 -1.73
N ILE A 86 -2.18 27.93 -2.39
CA ILE A 86 -2.21 28.15 -3.84
C ILE A 86 -1.12 29.14 -4.26
N ASP A 87 -0.99 30.25 -3.54
CA ASP A 87 0.00 31.29 -3.82
C ASP A 87 1.43 30.78 -3.64
N LYS A 88 1.64 29.85 -2.70
CA LYS A 88 2.95 29.23 -2.42
C LYS A 88 3.35 28.16 -3.43
N TYR A 89 2.44 27.25 -3.79
CA TYR A 89 2.75 26.05 -4.57
C TYR A 89 2.19 26.05 -6.00
N GLY A 90 1.37 27.04 -6.35
CA GLY A 90 0.81 27.20 -7.69
C GLY A 90 -0.32 26.23 -8.05
N HIS A 91 -0.82 25.46 -7.08
CA HIS A 91 -1.92 24.51 -7.27
C HIS A 91 -2.84 24.45 -6.04
N ALA A 92 -4.08 23.97 -6.24
CA ALA A 92 -5.08 23.79 -5.19
C ALA A 92 -5.17 22.34 -4.67
N TYR A 93 -4.22 21.47 -5.03
CA TYR A 93 -4.14 20.11 -4.49
C TYR A 93 -3.61 20.10 -3.04
N ILE A 94 -4.51 20.33 -2.07
CA ILE A 94 -4.22 20.27 -0.63
C ILE A 94 -4.59 18.87 -0.12
N SER A 95 -3.57 18.06 0.20
CA SER A 95 -3.74 16.70 0.71
C SER A 95 -3.84 16.66 2.25
N ASN A 96 -4.30 15.54 2.80
CA ASN A 96 -4.32 15.23 4.24
C ASN A 96 -3.23 14.23 4.67
N GLY A 97 -2.25 13.97 3.79
CA GLY A 97 -1.25 12.92 3.96
C GLY A 97 0.07 13.39 4.59
N PRO A 98 1.02 12.45 4.80
CA PRO A 98 2.36 12.75 5.34
C PRO A 98 3.26 13.50 4.36
N PHE A 99 2.79 13.77 3.14
CA PHE A 99 3.53 14.48 2.11
C PHE A 99 2.68 15.58 1.47
N ILE A 100 3.32 16.70 1.19
CA ILE A 100 2.78 17.86 0.48
C ILE A 100 3.44 17.91 -0.89
N MET A 101 2.63 18.16 -1.92
CA MET A 101 3.15 18.45 -3.25
C MET A 101 3.70 19.87 -3.27
N THR A 102 5.02 20.01 -3.48
CA THR A 102 5.72 21.30 -3.35
C THR A 102 6.22 21.86 -4.68
N SER A 103 6.31 21.02 -5.72
CA SER A 103 6.69 21.44 -7.07
C SER A 103 6.03 20.54 -8.10
N LEU A 104 5.66 21.13 -9.24
CA LEU A 104 5.01 20.43 -10.34
C LEU A 104 5.47 21.02 -11.69
N ASP A 105 6.08 20.19 -12.52
CA ASP A 105 6.58 20.57 -13.85
C ASP A 105 6.05 19.60 -14.91
N PHE A 106 5.05 20.05 -15.66
CA PHE A 106 4.46 19.29 -16.77
C PHE A 106 5.37 19.17 -18.00
N THR A 107 6.35 20.06 -18.16
CA THR A 107 7.30 19.98 -19.29
C THR A 107 8.32 18.88 -19.03
N ALA A 108 8.81 18.80 -17.78
CA ALA A 108 9.74 17.77 -17.35
C ALA A 108 9.06 16.45 -16.93
N ASN A 109 7.72 16.41 -16.84
CA ASN A 109 6.95 15.32 -16.23
C ASN A 109 7.45 14.98 -14.82
N PHE A 110 7.55 15.99 -13.96
CA PHE A 110 8.13 15.90 -12.63
C PHE A 110 7.18 16.43 -11.56
N VAL A 111 7.14 15.74 -10.41
CA VAL A 111 6.42 16.14 -9.20
C VAL A 111 7.34 15.96 -8.00
N GLU A 112 7.42 16.97 -7.14
CA GLU A 112 8.15 16.89 -5.87
C GLU A 112 7.18 16.75 -4.70
N LEU A 113 7.43 15.77 -3.85
CA LEU A 113 6.70 15.54 -2.60
C LEU A 113 7.64 15.78 -1.42
N THR A 114 7.30 16.73 -0.56
CA THR A 114 8.03 17.02 0.67
C THR A 114 7.25 16.52 1.88
N ALA A 115 7.95 15.99 2.88
CA ALA A 115 7.31 15.55 4.11
C ALA A 115 6.52 16.70 4.77
N ASN A 116 5.30 16.42 5.20
CA ASN A 116 4.51 17.37 5.97
C ASN A 116 5.15 17.54 7.35
N ARG A 117 5.65 18.74 7.62
CA ARG A 117 6.30 19.14 8.89
C ARG A 117 5.53 20.25 9.60
N ASP A 118 4.29 20.49 9.20
CA ASP A 118 3.40 21.41 9.90
C ASP A 118 3.16 20.93 11.34
N GLU A 119 3.20 21.85 12.31
CA GLU A 119 2.99 21.51 13.72
C GLU A 119 1.57 20.96 13.99
N GLY A 120 0.60 21.28 13.13
CA GLY A 120 -0.75 20.74 13.18
C GLY A 120 -0.90 19.35 12.54
N TYR A 121 0.15 18.79 11.93
CA TYR A 121 0.09 17.43 11.39
C TYR A 121 0.11 16.40 12.53
N PRO A 122 -0.93 15.55 12.68
CA PRO A 122 -1.14 14.78 13.91
C PRO A 122 -0.26 13.53 14.04
N PHE A 123 0.46 13.15 12.97
CA PHE A 123 1.21 11.90 12.93
C PHE A 123 2.71 12.17 12.94
N ALA A 124 3.40 11.61 13.93
CA ALA A 124 4.84 11.57 13.97
C ALA A 124 5.39 10.74 12.78
N PRO A 125 6.66 10.93 12.36
CA PRO A 125 7.25 10.24 11.22
C PRO A 125 7.19 8.70 11.31
N ASP A 126 7.18 8.15 12.52
CA ASP A 126 7.15 6.74 12.86
C ASP A 126 5.75 6.18 13.12
N TYR A 127 4.74 7.04 13.28
CA TYR A 127 3.39 6.64 13.66
C TYR A 127 2.84 5.50 12.78
N TRP A 128 2.87 5.68 11.46
CA TRP A 128 2.34 4.68 10.53
C TRP A 128 3.19 3.42 10.47
N MET A 129 4.51 3.52 10.69
CA MET A 129 5.38 2.35 10.76
C MET A 129 4.99 1.48 11.95
N GLU A 130 4.69 2.08 13.11
CA GLU A 130 4.20 1.35 14.28
C GLU A 130 2.80 0.77 14.08
N GLN A 131 1.89 1.52 13.43
CA GLN A 131 0.53 1.01 13.17
C GLN A 131 0.49 -0.17 12.19
N PHE A 132 1.46 -0.24 11.27
CA PHE A 132 1.57 -1.32 10.27
C PHE A 132 2.66 -2.33 10.59
N ARG A 133 3.27 -2.25 11.76
CA ARG A 133 4.23 -3.23 12.25
C ARG A 133 3.57 -4.60 12.20
N SER A 134 4.18 -5.50 11.45
CA SER A 134 3.68 -6.85 11.26
C SER A 134 4.82 -7.80 11.05
N THR A 135 4.65 -8.99 11.60
CA THR A 135 5.55 -10.10 11.40
C THR A 135 5.18 -10.81 10.11
N ARG A 136 6.18 -11.06 9.28
CA ARG A 136 6.07 -11.97 8.14
C ARG A 136 7.07 -13.10 8.33
N LEU A 137 6.62 -14.34 8.15
CA LEU A 137 7.56 -15.43 7.94
C LEU A 137 7.97 -15.45 6.47
N GLU A 138 9.23 -15.80 6.21
CA GLU A 138 9.74 -16.03 4.87
C GLU A 138 10.55 -17.33 4.87
N ILE A 139 10.27 -18.20 3.90
CA ILE A 139 11.12 -19.35 3.62
C ILE A 139 12.23 -18.85 2.69
N GLU A 140 13.44 -18.72 3.22
CA GLU A 140 14.60 -18.24 2.46
C GLU A 140 15.04 -19.27 1.42
N ALA A 141 15.04 -20.55 1.82
CA ALA A 141 15.47 -21.65 0.98
C ALA A 141 14.88 -22.99 1.45
N VAL A 142 14.77 -23.91 0.49
CA VAL A 142 14.55 -25.33 0.74
C VAL A 142 15.73 -26.07 0.12
N ASP A 143 16.54 -26.71 0.96
CA ASP A 143 17.71 -27.49 0.56
C ASP A 143 17.38 -28.98 0.57
N MET A 144 17.45 -29.59 -0.60
CA MET A 144 17.21 -31.00 -0.85
C MET A 144 17.84 -31.41 -2.19
N PRO A 145 18.16 -32.70 -2.41
CA PRO A 145 18.68 -33.14 -3.69
C PRO A 145 17.64 -32.98 -4.80
N ALA A 146 18.08 -32.51 -5.96
CA ALA A 146 17.22 -32.36 -7.15
C ALA A 146 16.82 -33.71 -7.78
N MET A 147 17.54 -34.79 -7.44
CA MET A 147 17.27 -36.14 -7.92
C MET A 147 17.54 -37.14 -6.78
N ALA A 148 16.72 -38.18 -6.67
CA ALA A 148 16.92 -39.27 -5.71
C ALA A 148 16.54 -40.62 -6.31
N SER A 149 17.25 -41.67 -5.90
CA SER A 149 16.88 -43.03 -6.28
C SER A 149 15.63 -43.43 -5.51
N ARG A 150 14.70 -44.11 -6.17
CA ARG A 150 13.54 -44.69 -5.48
C ARG A 150 13.99 -45.68 -4.39
N GLY A 151 13.35 -45.62 -3.23
CA GLY A 151 13.71 -46.45 -2.08
C GLY A 151 14.72 -45.82 -1.12
N GLU A 152 15.31 -44.66 -1.47
CA GLU A 152 16.18 -43.89 -0.58
C GLU A 152 15.40 -42.77 0.13
N ASP A 153 15.74 -42.52 1.40
CA ASP A 153 15.21 -41.40 2.16
C ASP A 153 15.77 -40.08 1.62
N VAL A 154 14.91 -39.07 1.51
CA VAL A 154 15.30 -37.73 1.08
C VAL A 154 15.08 -36.73 2.21
N LEU A 155 16.15 -36.10 2.66
CA LEU A 155 16.09 -35.02 3.63
C LEU A 155 15.76 -33.70 2.92
N VAL A 156 14.79 -32.98 3.49
CA VAL A 156 14.35 -31.66 3.06
C VAL A 156 14.60 -30.68 4.20
N THR A 157 15.57 -29.80 4.04
CA THR A 157 15.90 -28.77 5.04
C THR A 157 15.27 -27.45 4.63
N VAL A 158 14.42 -26.88 5.49
CA VAL A 158 13.71 -25.62 5.24
C VAL A 158 14.29 -24.53 6.14
N PHE A 159 14.76 -23.44 5.52
CA PHE A 159 15.28 -22.26 6.20
C PHE A 159 14.21 -21.18 6.25
N VAL A 160 13.86 -20.73 7.45
CA VAL A 160 12.78 -19.76 7.68
C VAL A 160 13.29 -18.60 8.52
N GLN A 161 13.06 -17.39 8.04
CA GLN A 161 13.30 -16.16 8.79
C GLN A 161 11.98 -15.48 9.16
N ALA A 162 12.02 -14.71 10.25
CA ALA A 162 10.97 -13.77 10.62
C ALA A 162 11.43 -12.35 10.28
N ILE A 163 10.63 -11.64 9.49
CA ILE A 163 10.86 -10.25 9.10
C ILE A 163 9.81 -9.39 9.79
N GLU A 164 10.29 -8.43 10.58
CA GLU A 164 9.45 -7.45 11.27
C GLU A 164 9.35 -6.18 10.41
N TYR A 165 8.23 -5.96 9.72
CA TYR A 165 8.03 -4.73 8.96
C TYR A 165 8.19 -3.51 9.90
N PRO A 166 8.96 -2.47 9.50
CA PRO A 166 9.46 -2.17 8.15
C PRO A 166 10.88 -2.67 7.84
N GLU A 167 11.49 -3.48 8.69
CA GLU A 167 12.80 -4.06 8.43
C GLU A 167 12.77 -4.91 7.16
N LYS A 168 13.91 -4.93 6.45
CA LYS A 168 14.05 -5.67 5.19
C LYS A 168 14.72 -7.02 5.36
N GLU A 169 15.54 -7.14 6.40
CA GLU A 169 16.27 -8.35 6.74
C GLU A 169 15.56 -9.05 7.89
N GLY A 170 15.53 -10.37 7.85
CA GLY A 170 14.95 -11.19 8.89
C GLY A 170 16.01 -11.84 9.76
N GLU A 171 15.57 -12.35 10.90
CA GLU A 171 16.36 -13.22 11.76
C GLU A 171 15.82 -14.65 11.66
N PRO A 172 16.64 -15.70 11.89
CA PRO A 172 16.16 -17.06 11.94
C PRO A 172 14.94 -17.19 12.86
N SER A 173 13.82 -17.69 12.33
CA SER A 173 12.55 -17.65 13.05
C SER A 173 12.61 -18.46 14.33
N GLU A 174 12.36 -17.83 15.48
CA GLU A 174 12.27 -18.50 16.78
C GLU A 174 10.91 -19.15 17.05
N TYR A 175 9.93 -18.87 16.20
CA TYR A 175 8.54 -19.32 16.34
C TYR A 175 7.94 -19.71 14.97
N GLY A 176 6.73 -20.24 15.01
CA GLY A 176 6.01 -20.71 13.83
C GLY A 176 6.16 -22.21 13.57
N ASN A 177 5.31 -22.71 12.68
CA ASN A 177 5.24 -24.10 12.25
C ASN A 177 5.59 -24.18 10.77
N VAL A 178 6.30 -25.24 10.39
CA VAL A 178 6.57 -25.57 8.99
C VAL A 178 5.84 -26.86 8.63
N GLN A 179 5.06 -26.82 7.57
CA GLN A 179 4.48 -27.99 6.91
C GLN A 179 5.28 -28.25 5.62
N VAL A 180 5.62 -29.51 5.37
CA VAL A 180 6.23 -29.92 4.10
C VAL A 180 5.38 -31.01 3.48
N MET A 181 5.06 -30.88 2.20
CA MET A 181 4.23 -31.81 1.45
C MET A 181 4.91 -32.26 0.17
N LEU A 182 4.84 -33.55 -0.13
CA LEU A 182 5.13 -34.07 -1.46
C LEU A 182 3.82 -34.17 -2.25
N ILE A 183 3.74 -33.43 -3.35
CA ILE A 183 2.59 -33.37 -4.24
C ILE A 183 2.80 -34.32 -5.42
N THR A 184 1.84 -35.20 -5.64
CA THR A 184 1.75 -36.08 -6.82
C THR A 184 0.46 -35.79 -7.58
N ASP A 185 0.31 -36.38 -8.78
CA ASP A 185 -0.92 -36.27 -9.57
C ASP A 185 -2.15 -36.87 -8.88
N GLU A 186 -1.94 -37.79 -7.92
CA GLU A 186 -3.01 -38.53 -7.26
C GLU A 186 -3.34 -37.98 -5.86
N LYS A 187 -2.33 -37.52 -5.11
CA LYS A 187 -2.51 -37.06 -3.72
C LYS A 187 -1.32 -36.26 -3.19
N GLU A 188 -1.56 -35.60 -2.07
CA GLU A 188 -0.57 -34.85 -1.30
C GLU A 188 -0.16 -35.67 -0.08
N TYR A 189 1.14 -35.84 0.12
CA TYR A 189 1.71 -36.52 1.29
C TYR A 189 2.31 -35.49 2.24
N GLU A 190 1.67 -35.29 3.39
CA GLU A 190 2.23 -34.48 4.46
C GLU A 190 3.39 -35.23 5.14
N LEU A 191 4.55 -34.56 5.24
CA LEU A 191 5.76 -35.11 5.82
C LEU A 191 5.87 -34.71 7.28
N LYS A 192 6.47 -35.58 8.09
CA LYS A 192 6.83 -35.23 9.46
C LYS A 192 7.97 -34.21 9.43
N VAL A 193 7.77 -33.09 10.12
CA VAL A 193 8.75 -32.01 10.25
C VAL A 193 9.25 -31.95 11.69
N ASP A 194 10.57 -31.94 11.87
CA ASP A 194 11.23 -31.75 13.15
C ASP A 194 11.99 -30.42 13.16
N VAL A 195 12.03 -29.74 14.32
CA VAL A 195 12.77 -28.49 14.49
C VAL A 195 14.24 -28.84 14.78
N MET A 196 15.15 -28.42 13.90
CA MET A 196 16.58 -28.65 14.11
C MET A 196 17.20 -27.56 14.99
N ARG A 197 16.88 -26.30 14.69
CA ARG A 197 17.24 -25.09 15.44
C ARG A 197 16.36 -23.92 14.99
N ALA A 198 16.49 -22.76 15.64
CA ALA A 198 15.82 -21.54 15.20
C ALA A 198 16.00 -21.31 13.69
N GLY A 199 14.89 -21.08 13.00
CA GLY A 199 14.83 -20.90 11.55
C GLY A 199 15.26 -22.09 10.69
N THR A 200 15.49 -23.28 11.25
CA THR A 200 15.83 -24.47 10.44
C THR A 200 14.99 -25.68 10.85
N PHE A 201 14.22 -26.16 9.88
CA PHE A 201 13.33 -27.29 10.01
C PHE A 201 13.79 -28.40 9.08
N ILE A 202 13.61 -29.65 9.48
CA ILE A 202 13.96 -30.81 8.66
C ILE A 202 12.74 -31.70 8.50
N ALA A 203 12.46 -32.09 7.27
CA ALA A 203 11.48 -33.09 6.92
C ALA A 203 12.16 -34.25 6.18
N GLU A 204 11.54 -35.42 6.23
CA GLU A 204 12.03 -36.60 5.53
C GLU A 204 10.95 -37.12 4.59
N ILE A 205 11.29 -37.33 3.33
CA ILE A 205 10.50 -38.12 2.40
C ILE A 205 11.00 -39.56 2.53
N PRO A 206 10.21 -40.48 3.13
CA PRO A 206 10.69 -41.83 3.38
C PRO A 206 10.93 -42.60 2.07
N GLY A 207 11.98 -43.40 2.02
CA GLY A 207 12.29 -44.28 0.90
C GLY A 207 11.18 -45.29 0.62
N GLU A 208 10.48 -45.75 1.65
CA GLU A 208 9.29 -46.60 1.51
C GLU A 208 8.22 -45.91 0.66
N LEU A 209 8.04 -44.59 0.84
CA LEU A 209 7.10 -43.79 0.05
C LEU A 209 7.61 -43.62 -1.38
N THR A 210 8.87 -43.19 -1.58
CA THR A 210 9.42 -42.98 -2.93
C THR A 210 9.45 -44.26 -3.76
N ASN A 211 9.59 -45.42 -3.13
CA ASN A 211 9.52 -46.72 -3.79
C ASN A 211 8.11 -47.07 -4.32
N THR A 212 7.05 -46.49 -3.76
CA THR A 212 5.68 -46.66 -4.27
C THR A 212 5.34 -45.76 -5.45
N LEU A 213 6.12 -44.71 -5.67
CA LEU A 213 5.91 -43.73 -6.74
C LEU A 213 6.60 -44.19 -8.03
N GLU A 214 6.04 -43.85 -9.19
CA GLU A 214 6.70 -44.11 -10.47
C GLU A 214 7.91 -43.18 -10.68
N PRO A 215 8.88 -43.54 -11.55
CA PRO A 215 9.92 -42.60 -11.95
C PRO A 215 9.32 -41.34 -12.59
N GLY A 216 9.75 -40.16 -12.16
CA GLY A 216 9.14 -38.91 -12.59
C GLY A 216 9.57 -37.69 -11.79
N ILE A 217 9.00 -36.54 -12.13
CA ILE A 217 9.24 -35.28 -11.42
C ILE A 217 8.07 -35.04 -10.47
N TYR A 218 8.38 -34.80 -9.20
CA TYR A 218 7.42 -34.50 -8.15
C TYR A 218 7.68 -33.12 -7.57
N THR A 219 6.64 -32.52 -6.99
CA THR A 219 6.72 -31.19 -6.39
C THR A 219 6.75 -31.31 -4.87
N VAL A 220 7.68 -30.62 -4.22
CA VAL A 220 7.73 -30.46 -2.77
C VAL A 220 7.34 -29.04 -2.43
N VAL A 221 6.33 -28.89 -1.57
CA VAL A 221 5.83 -27.61 -1.10
C VAL A 221 6.14 -27.48 0.38
N ALA A 222 6.80 -26.39 0.76
CA ALA A 222 7.01 -26.00 2.16
C ALA A 222 6.13 -24.78 2.46
N ILE A 223 5.46 -24.80 3.61
CA ILE A 223 4.61 -23.70 4.10
C ILE A 223 5.06 -23.36 5.52
N ALA A 224 5.47 -22.12 5.75
CA ALA A 224 5.79 -21.59 7.07
C ALA A 224 4.65 -20.68 7.53
N SER A 225 4.17 -20.88 8.75
CA SER A 225 3.05 -20.10 9.32
C SER A 225 3.23 -19.86 10.82
N ALA A 226 2.75 -18.73 11.31
CA ALA A 226 2.64 -18.43 12.74
C ALA A 226 1.36 -17.63 13.00
N GLU A 227 0.84 -17.71 14.23
CA GLU A 227 -0.31 -16.91 14.64
C GLU A 227 0.02 -15.41 14.50
N GLY A 228 -0.85 -14.66 13.80
CA GLY A 228 -0.65 -13.23 13.56
C GLY A 228 0.39 -12.87 12.51
N ALA A 229 1.14 -13.84 11.98
CA ALA A 229 2.12 -13.60 10.91
C ALA A 229 1.55 -13.91 9.52
N VAL A 230 2.02 -13.18 8.51
CA VAL A 230 1.75 -13.55 7.11
C VAL A 230 2.54 -14.83 6.78
N PRO A 231 1.89 -15.91 6.29
CA PRO A 231 2.59 -17.16 5.98
C PRO A 231 3.44 -17.04 4.71
N SER A 232 4.38 -17.96 4.56
CA SER A 232 5.23 -18.09 3.37
C SER A 232 5.10 -19.47 2.76
N THR A 233 5.17 -19.55 1.43
CA THR A 233 5.16 -20.80 0.68
C THR A 233 6.37 -20.84 -0.25
N TYR A 234 7.03 -21.99 -0.33
CA TYR A 234 8.16 -22.24 -1.20
C TYR A 234 7.98 -23.58 -1.90
N THR A 235 8.27 -23.62 -3.20
CA THR A 235 8.05 -24.82 -4.03
C THR A 235 9.34 -25.21 -4.74
N VAL A 236 9.71 -26.48 -4.62
CA VAL A 236 10.84 -27.09 -5.34
C VAL A 236 10.39 -28.38 -5.99
N THR A 237 11.20 -28.93 -6.90
CA THR A 237 10.91 -30.21 -7.56
C THR A 237 12.03 -31.21 -7.32
N ILE A 238 11.67 -32.49 -7.36
CA ILE A 238 12.59 -33.62 -7.27
C ILE A 238 12.30 -34.62 -8.36
N MET A 239 13.36 -35.13 -9.00
CA MET A 239 13.28 -36.25 -9.93
C MET A 239 13.53 -37.57 -9.19
N LEU A 240 12.58 -38.51 -9.27
CA LEU A 240 12.77 -39.88 -8.83
C LEU A 240 13.12 -40.77 -10.03
N TYR A 241 14.17 -41.58 -9.89
CA TYR A 241 14.61 -42.54 -10.92
C TYR A 241 14.78 -43.97 -10.38
#